data_AF-A0A7L1UVL7-F1
#
_entry.id   AF-A0A7L1UVL7-F1
#
_cell.length_a   1.000
_cell.length_b   1.000
_cell.length_c   1.000
_cell.angle_alpha   90.00
_cell.angle_beta   90.00
_cell.angle_gamma   90.00
#
_symmetry.space_group_name_H-M   'P 1'
#
loop_
_entity.id
_entity.type
_entity.pdbx_description
1 polymer ?
#
loop_
_entity_poly.entity_id
_entity_poly.type
_entity_poly.pdbx_seq_one_letter_code
_entity_poly.pdbx_strand_id
1 'polypeptide(L)'
;NETRPVQMMFKEANFNMTYIGDFQTKILELPYVGNELSMIIVLPDAIQDGSTGLERLERELTYEKLIDWINPEMMDPTKVKVSLPRFKLEENYDLKPLLSSMGM
;
A
#
# COMPACT_ATOMS: atom_id res chain seq x y z
N ASN A 1 -2.54 -7.52 -19.19
CA ASN A 1 -1.26 -7.28 -18.48
C ASN A 1 -0.26 -6.62 -19.42
N GLU A 2 -0.18 -5.29 -19.36
CA GLU A 2 0.90 -4.52 -19.98
C GLU A 2 2.01 -4.28 -18.95
N THR A 3 3.27 -4.46 -19.34
CA THR A 3 4.42 -4.12 -18.50
C THR A 3 5.10 -2.89 -19.05
N ARG A 4 5.51 -1.96 -18.19
CA ARG A 4 6.27 -0.76 -18.58
C ARG A 4 7.60 -0.72 -17.82
N PRO A 5 8.70 -0.33 -18.49
CA PRO A 5 9.97 -0.18 -17.80
C PRO A 5 9.90 0.98 -16.80
N VAL A 6 10.38 0.75 -15.58
CA VAL A 6 10.43 1.74 -14.49
C VAL A 6 11.81 1.73 -13.84
N GLN A 7 12.21 2.84 -13.24
CA GLN A 7 13.43 2.87 -12.42
C GLN A 7 13.16 2.26 -11.05
N MET A 8 13.71 1.09 -10.79
CA MET A 8 13.58 0.41 -9.50
C MET A 8 14.62 0.92 -8.51
N MET A 9 14.17 1.22 -7.30
CA MET A 9 15.03 1.40 -6.12
C MET A 9 15.14 0.06 -5.38
N PHE A 10 16.27 -0.18 -4.72
CA PHE A 10 16.52 -1.40 -3.96
C PHE A 10 17.15 -1.08 -2.60
N LYS A 11 16.65 -1.75 -1.55
CA LYS A 11 17.24 -1.68 -0.20
C LYS A 11 16.96 -2.97 0.57
N GLU A 12 17.98 -3.47 1.27
CA GLU A 12 17.84 -4.58 2.21
C GLU A 12 18.10 -4.05 3.62
N ALA A 13 17.08 -4.09 4.48
CA ALA A 13 17.16 -3.64 5.87
C ALA A 13 16.05 -4.29 6.71
N ASN A 14 16.06 -4.03 8.02
CA ASN A 14 14.94 -4.39 8.88
C ASN A 14 13.85 -3.33 8.75
N PHE A 15 12.63 -3.77 8.45
CA PHE A 15 11.44 -2.94 8.38
C PHE A 15 10.29 -3.64 9.12
N ASN A 16 9.35 -2.86 9.64
CA ASN A 16 8.12 -3.40 10.18
C ASN A 16 7.27 -3.92 9.02
N MET A 17 6.89 -5.19 9.09
CA MET A 17 6.10 -5.83 8.06
C MET A 17 5.09 -6.77 8.70
N THR A 18 3.92 -6.89 8.10
CA THR A 18 2.92 -7.90 8.43
C THR A 18 2.35 -8.53 7.16
N TYR A 19 1.67 -9.66 7.31
CA TYR A 19 1.06 -10.37 6.20
C TYR A 19 -0.37 -10.75 6.54
N ILE A 20 -1.29 -10.36 5.68
CA ILE A 20 -2.72 -10.64 5.84
C ILE A 20 -3.07 -11.84 4.98
N GLY A 21 -3.20 -12.99 5.63
CA GLY A 21 -3.50 -14.27 4.96
C GLY A 21 -4.80 -14.25 4.16
N ASP A 22 -5.84 -13.60 4.67
CA ASP A 22 -7.18 -13.56 4.05
C ASP A 22 -7.19 -12.93 2.65
N PHE A 23 -6.29 -11.95 2.44
CA PHE A 23 -6.15 -11.21 1.18
C PHE A 23 -4.89 -11.58 0.40
N GLN A 24 -4.02 -12.42 0.98
CA GLN A 24 -2.70 -12.74 0.43
C GLN A 24 -1.89 -11.47 0.13
N THR A 25 -1.83 -10.59 1.13
CA THR A 25 -1.29 -9.23 0.98
C THR A 25 -0.21 -8.97 2.02
N LYS A 26 0.92 -8.44 1.56
CA LYS A 26 2.01 -7.95 2.42
C LYS A 26 1.78 -6.48 2.73
N ILE A 27 2.00 -6.11 3.99
CA ILE A 27 2.00 -4.71 4.42
C ILE A 27 3.38 -4.37 4.94
N LEU A 28 3.97 -3.32 4.39
CA LEU A 28 5.30 -2.85 4.73
C LEU A 28 5.23 -1.40 5.19
N GLU A 29 5.87 -1.11 6.32
CA GLU A 29 6.07 0.25 6.80
C GLU A 29 7.48 0.75 6.46
N LEU A 30 7.55 1.90 5.78
CA LEU A 30 8.80 2.61 5.47
C LEU A 30 8.84 3.95 6.21
N PRO A 31 9.58 4.04 7.33
CA PRO A 31 9.69 5.28 8.09
C PRO A 31 10.56 6.32 7.36
N TYR A 32 10.17 7.58 7.46
CA TYR A 32 10.97 8.74 7.07
C TYR A 32 11.88 9.20 8.22
N VAL A 33 12.62 10.29 7.98
CA VAL A 33 13.57 10.85 8.97
C VAL A 33 12.84 11.15 10.28
N GLY A 34 13.39 10.67 11.39
CA GLY A 34 12.85 10.91 12.74
C GLY A 34 11.62 10.07 13.12
N ASN A 35 11.15 9.16 12.25
CA ASN A 35 9.94 8.37 12.45
C ASN A 35 8.67 9.22 12.69
N GLU A 36 8.67 10.48 12.25
CA GLU A 36 7.50 11.37 12.36
C GLU A 36 6.43 11.03 11.32
N LEU A 37 6.86 10.43 10.20
CA LEU A 37 6.02 10.00 9.10
C LEU A 37 6.49 8.63 8.61
N SER A 38 5.54 7.78 8.24
CA SER A 38 5.79 6.48 7.62
C SER A 38 4.94 6.33 6.37
N MET A 39 5.52 5.75 5.32
CA MET A 39 4.77 5.28 4.16
C MET A 39 4.35 3.84 4.39
N ILE A 40 3.05 3.57 4.32
CA ILE A 40 2.50 2.22 4.35
C ILE A 40 2.30 1.73 2.92
N ILE A 41 2.85 0.57 2.60
CA ILE A 41 2.72 -0.08 1.30
C ILE A 41 1.91 -1.35 1.49
N VAL A 42 0.79 -1.44 0.78
CA VAL A 42 -0.08 -2.62 0.75
C VAL A 42 0.11 -3.29 -0.62
N LEU A 43 0.68 -4.49 -0.62
CA LEU A 43 1.09 -5.20 -1.83
C LEU A 43 0.52 -6.62 -1.86
N PRO A 44 -0.43 -6.93 -2.75
CA PRO A 44 -0.88 -8.30 -2.98
C PRO A 44 0.24 -9.19 -3.51
N ASP A 45 0.18 -10.49 -3.19
CA ASP A 45 1.19 -11.47 -3.64
C ASP A 45 1.19 -11.68 -5.16
N ALA A 46 0.05 -11.49 -5.81
CA ALA A 46 -0.09 -11.62 -7.26
C ALA A 46 -1.21 -10.72 -7.78
N ILE A 47 -1.11 -10.36 -9.05
CA ILE A 47 -2.22 -9.76 -9.80
C ILE A 47 -3.18 -10.90 -10.16
N GLN A 48 -4.23 -11.08 -9.35
CA GLN A 48 -5.19 -12.18 -9.48
C GLN A 48 -6.45 -11.82 -10.28
N ASP A 49 -6.62 -10.55 -10.67
CA ASP A 49 -7.74 -10.05 -11.46
C ASP A 49 -7.28 -9.57 -12.85
N GLY A 50 -8.24 -9.21 -13.70
CA GLY A 50 -7.97 -8.71 -15.06
C GLY A 50 -7.54 -7.25 -15.14
N SER A 51 -7.31 -6.59 -13.99
CA SER A 51 -7.08 -5.15 -13.89
C SER A 51 -5.77 -4.85 -13.13
N THR A 52 -5.85 -4.42 -11.88
CA THR A 52 -4.73 -3.92 -11.06
C THR A 52 -4.22 -4.93 -10.04
N GLY A 53 -4.95 -6.02 -9.78
CA GLY A 53 -4.70 -6.96 -8.70
C GLY A 53 -5.28 -6.52 -7.35
N LEU A 54 -5.95 -5.37 -7.30
CA LEU A 54 -6.44 -4.74 -6.07
C LEU A 54 -7.96 -4.79 -5.91
N GLU A 55 -8.73 -5.30 -6.89
CA GLU A 55 -10.19 -5.19 -6.84
C GLU A 55 -10.80 -5.80 -5.58
N ARG A 56 -10.30 -6.98 -5.17
CA ARG A 56 -10.77 -7.65 -3.96
C ARG A 56 -10.43 -6.85 -2.70
N LEU A 57 -9.23 -6.26 -2.67
CA LEU A 57 -8.77 -5.43 -1.56
C LEU A 57 -9.63 -4.18 -1.43
N GLU A 58 -9.85 -3.45 -2.53
CA GLU A 58 -10.62 -2.20 -2.55
C GLU A 58 -12.09 -2.41 -2.16
N ARG A 59 -12.71 -3.53 -2.58
CA ARG A 59 -14.10 -3.86 -2.22
C ARG A 59 -14.27 -4.16 -0.73
N GLU A 60 -13.27 -4.79 -0.13
CA GLU A 60 -13.30 -5.20 1.27
C GLU A 60 -12.64 -4.19 2.21
N LEU A 61 -12.05 -3.12 1.67
CA LEU A 61 -11.39 -2.07 2.41
C LEU A 61 -12.42 -1.28 3.23
N THR A 62 -12.36 -1.44 4.54
CA THR A 62 -13.12 -0.63 5.49
C THR A 62 -12.15 0.12 6.39
N TYR A 63 -12.63 1.20 7.03
CA TYR A 63 -11.82 1.96 7.98
C TYR A 63 -11.28 1.08 9.11
N GLU A 64 -12.12 0.22 9.68
CA GLU A 64 -11.73 -0.70 10.77
C GLU A 64 -10.59 -1.62 10.34
N LYS A 65 -10.75 -2.30 9.19
CA LYS A 65 -9.71 -3.17 8.65
C LYS A 65 -8.43 -2.40 8.35
N LEU A 66 -8.53 -1.20 7.79
CA LEU A 66 -7.35 -0.37 7.51
C LEU A 66 -6.57 -0.04 8.80
N ILE A 67 -7.26 0.37 9.87
CA ILE A 67 -6.62 0.67 11.16
C ILE A 67 -5.93 -0.56 11.74
N ASP A 68 -6.58 -1.72 11.69
CA ASP A 68 -6.00 -2.98 12.18
C ASP A 68 -4.74 -3.35 11.37
N TRP A 69 -4.82 -3.19 10.05
CA TRP A 69 -3.73 -3.52 9.12
C TRP A 69 -2.49 -2.63 9.29
N ILE A 70 -2.68 -1.35 9.62
CA ILE A 70 -1.58 -0.40 9.81
C ILE A 70 -1.14 -0.28 11.27
N ASN A 71 -1.71 -1.07 12.17
CA ASN A 71 -1.35 -1.02 13.59
C ASN A 71 0.11 -1.46 13.78
N PRO A 72 0.99 -0.59 14.31
CA PRO A 72 2.40 -0.93 14.56
C PRO A 72 2.58 -2.12 15.50
N GLU A 73 1.63 -2.37 16.40
CA GLU A 73 1.68 -3.51 17.33
C GLU A 73 1.49 -4.87 16.62
N MET A 74 0.92 -4.86 15.41
CA MET A 74 0.71 -6.06 14.60
C MET A 74 1.84 -6.30 13.57
N MET A 75 2.87 -5.46 13.57
CA MET A 75 4.00 -5.55 12.65
C MET A 75 5.29 -5.96 13.37
N ASP A 76 6.01 -6.90 12.77
CA ASP A 76 7.28 -7.38 13.31
C ASP A 76 8.47 -6.83 12.51
N PRO A 77 9.54 -6.37 13.18
CA PRO A 77 10.78 -5.98 12.52
C PRO A 77 11.40 -7.18 11.78
N THR A 78 11.27 -7.20 10.46
CA THR A 78 11.71 -8.30 9.62
C THR A 78 12.78 -7.82 8.65
N LYS A 79 13.80 -8.65 8.40
CA LYS A 79 14.80 -8.36 7.36
C LYS A 79 14.18 -8.55 5.98
N VAL A 80 13.92 -7.44 5.28
CA VAL A 80 13.20 -7.43 4.00
C VAL A 80 14.08 -6.83 2.89
N LYS A 81 14.00 -7.44 1.70
CA LYS A 81 14.55 -6.90 0.46
C LYS A 81 13.45 -6.11 -0.25
N VAL A 82 13.49 -4.80 -0.12
CA VAL A 82 12.49 -3.90 -0.69
C VAL A 82 12.94 -3.46 -2.07
N SER A 83 12.11 -3.75 -3.08
CA SER A 83 12.26 -3.23 -4.44
C SER A 83 11.07 -2.34 -4.75
N LEU A 84 11.28 -1.03 -4.86
CA LEU A 84 10.20 -0.05 -4.99
C LEU A 84 10.43 0.82 -6.24
N PRO A 85 9.44 0.97 -7.13
CA PRO A 85 9.57 1.90 -8.25
C PRO A 85 9.79 3.33 -7.76
N ARG A 86 10.69 4.06 -8.41
CA ARG A 86 10.81 5.50 -8.24
C ARG A 86 9.74 6.17 -9.10
N PHE A 87 8.78 6.84 -8.48
CA PHE A 87 7.70 7.52 -9.17
C PHE A 87 7.49 8.94 -8.61
N LYS A 88 6.80 9.77 -9.40
CA LYS A 88 6.28 11.08 -9.03
C LYS A 88 4.85 11.14 -9.55
N LEU A 89 3.91 11.53 -8.70
CA LEU A 89 2.51 11.67 -9.04
C LEU A 89 2.10 13.14 -8.85
N GLU A 90 1.44 13.72 -9.84
CA GLU A 90 0.87 15.06 -9.79
C GLU A 90 -0.52 14.98 -10.42
N GLU A 91 -1.56 15.23 -9.63
CA GLU A 91 -2.95 15.04 -10.05
C GLU A 91 -3.79 16.24 -9.60
N ASN A 92 -4.76 16.62 -10.43
CA ASN A 92 -5.74 17.66 -10.13
C ASN A 92 -7.14 17.03 -10.08
N TYR A 93 -7.83 17.14 -8.95
CA TYR A 93 -9.17 16.56 -8.75
C TYR A 93 -10.23 17.65 -8.56
N ASP A 94 -11.33 17.57 -9.30
CA ASP A 94 -12.56 18.31 -8.96
C ASP A 94 -13.39 17.48 -7.98
N LEU A 95 -13.33 17.87 -6.70
CA LEU A 95 -14.01 17.16 -5.62
C LEU A 95 -15.50 17.48 -5.54
N LYS A 96 -15.99 18.54 -6.19
CA LYS A 96 -17.38 18.96 -6.08
C LYS A 96 -18.39 17.84 -6.42
N PRO A 97 -18.31 17.17 -7.58
CA PRO A 97 -19.24 16.09 -7.90
C PRO A 97 -19.10 14.89 -6.95
N LEU A 98 -17.88 14.59 -6.49
CA LEU A 98 -17.61 13.47 -5.59
C LEU A 98 -18.24 13.70 -4.21
N LEU A 99 -17.98 14.85 -3.61
CA LEU A 99 -18.53 15.20 -2.28
C LEU A 99 -20.06 15.29 -2.32
N SER A 100 -20.63 15.80 -3.42
CA SER A 100 -22.10 15.80 -3.58
C SER A 100 -22.68 14.40 -3.72
N SER A 101 -21.98 13.46 -4.35
CA SER A 101 -22.41 12.05 -4.36
C SER A 101 -22.35 11.39 -2.97
N MET A 102 -21.49 11.89 -2.08
CA MET A 102 -21.36 11.46 -0.69
C MET A 102 -22.34 12.16 0.26
N GLY A 103 -23.17 13.08 -0.25
CA GLY A 103 -24.21 13.75 0.53
C GLY A 103 -23.89 15.16 1.03
N MET A 104 -22.86 15.83 0.48
CA MET A 104 -22.59 17.26 0.72
C MET A 104 -23.28 18.21 -0.27
#